data_AF-A0A3D5Q8A0-F1
#
_entry.id   AF-A0A3D5Q8A0-F1
#
_cell.length_a   1.000
_cell.length_b   1.000
_cell.length_c   1.000
_cell.angle_alpha   90.00
_cell.angle_beta   90.00
_cell.angle_gamma   90.00
#
_symmetry.space_group_name_H-M   'P 1'
#
loop_
_entity.id
_entity.type
_entity.pdbx_description
1 polymer ?
#
loop_
_entity_poly.entity_id
_entity_poly.type
_entity_poly.pdbx_seq_one_letter_code
_entity_poly.pdbx_strand_id
1 'polypeptide(L)'
;MVEATNPPLVYQVPEMRRIRNIHFVGIGGAGMSGIAEVLKNQGYDVSGSDLRESAVTDRLAGMGITLFFGHQASNSDMADVVVGSSAG
;
A
#
# COMPACT_ATOMS: atom_id res chain seq x y z
N MET A 1 -40.47 -12.25 25.40
CA MET A 1 -39.57 -11.18 25.88
C MET A 1 -38.29 -11.32 25.07
N VAL A 2 -37.98 -10.37 24.19
CA VAL A 2 -36.94 -10.48 23.16
C VAL A 2 -35.59 -10.11 23.76
N GLU A 3 -34.60 -10.98 23.59
CA GLU A 3 -33.22 -10.80 24.04
C GLU A 3 -32.49 -9.81 23.11
N ALA A 4 -31.77 -8.85 23.69
CA ALA A 4 -31.19 -7.71 22.99
C ALA A 4 -30.08 -8.15 22.02
N THR A 5 -30.29 -7.93 20.72
CA THR A 5 -29.26 -8.05 19.70
C THR A 5 -28.24 -6.92 19.86
N ASN A 6 -27.07 -7.21 20.41
CA ASN A 6 -25.96 -6.26 20.43
C ASN A 6 -25.47 -6.07 18.98
N PRO A 7 -25.50 -4.86 18.41
CA PRO A 7 -24.99 -4.63 17.06
C PRO A 7 -23.47 -4.90 17.05
N PRO A 8 -22.90 -5.38 15.93
CA PRO A 8 -21.46 -5.58 15.82
C PRO A 8 -20.75 -4.24 16.05
N LEU A 9 -19.73 -4.24 16.90
CA LEU A 9 -18.87 -3.08 17.11
C LEU A 9 -18.18 -2.73 15.79
N VAL A 10 -18.67 -1.69 15.10
CA VAL A 10 -18.03 -1.18 13.89
C VAL A 10 -16.84 -0.34 14.31
N TYR A 11 -15.64 -0.92 14.24
CA TYR A 11 -14.39 -0.19 14.45
C TYR A 11 -14.08 0.66 13.21
N GLN A 12 -14.30 1.97 13.30
CA GLN A 12 -13.88 2.92 12.26
C GLN A 12 -12.38 3.21 12.42
N VAL A 13 -11.57 2.74 11.47
CA VAL A 13 -10.16 3.14 11.39
C VAL A 13 -10.11 4.59 10.90
N PRO A 14 -9.58 5.54 11.68
CA PRO A 14 -9.47 6.93 11.22
C PRO A 14 -8.49 7.02 10.06
N GLU A 15 -8.86 7.77 9.01
CA GLU A 15 -7.99 8.05 7.87
C GLU A 15 -6.77 8.89 8.26
N MET A 16 -5.66 8.71 7.53
CA MET A 16 -4.47 9.52 7.69
C MET A 16 -4.72 10.91 7.09
N ARG A 17 -5.19 11.86 7.92
CA ARG A 17 -5.73 13.20 7.56
C ARG A 17 -4.91 14.08 6.59
N ARG A 18 -3.68 13.70 6.21
CA ARG A 18 -2.81 14.44 5.26
C ARG A 18 -2.02 13.55 4.28
N ILE A 19 -2.16 12.24 4.37
CA ILE A 19 -1.41 11.31 3.52
C ILE A 19 -2.35 10.82 2.43
N ARG A 20 -2.00 11.05 1.17
CA ARG A 20 -2.72 10.50 0.02
C ARG A 20 -1.81 9.58 -0.79
N ASN A 21 -0.57 9.99 -1.00
CA ASN A 21 0.41 9.28 -1.83
C ASN A 21 1.41 8.50 -0.96
N ILE A 22 1.46 7.19 -1.12
CA ILE A 22 2.34 6.30 -0.35
C ILE A 22 3.25 5.56 -1.34
N HIS A 23 4.56 5.71 -1.16
CA HIS A 23 5.55 5.05 -2.00
C HIS A 23 6.28 3.92 -1.24
N PHE A 24 6.28 2.72 -1.82
CA PHE A 24 6.92 1.54 -1.25
C PHE A 24 8.26 1.24 -1.92
N VAL A 25 9.35 1.15 -1.17
CA VAL A 25 10.66 0.68 -1.67
C VAL A 25 10.80 -0.81 -1.34
N GLY A 26 10.96 -1.65 -2.37
CA GLY A 26 10.91 -3.10 -2.28
C GLY A 26 9.47 -3.63 -2.22
N ILE A 27 8.58 -3.07 -3.04
CA ILE A 27 7.13 -3.36 -2.99
C ILE A 27 6.79 -4.83 -3.33
N GLY A 28 7.63 -5.52 -4.10
CA GLY A 28 7.47 -6.93 -4.45
C GLY A 28 7.77 -7.90 -3.29
N GLY A 29 8.30 -7.41 -2.17
CA GLY A 29 8.57 -8.22 -0.99
C GLY A 29 7.30 -8.81 -0.34
N ALA A 30 7.46 -9.96 0.33
CA ALA A 30 6.34 -10.70 0.94
C ALA A 30 5.56 -9.90 2.00
N GLY A 31 6.21 -8.98 2.72
CA GLY A 31 5.54 -8.10 3.69
C GLY A 31 4.94 -6.85 3.08
N MET A 32 5.60 -6.27 2.08
CA MET A 32 5.23 -4.95 1.55
C MET A 32 4.05 -5.02 0.58
N SER A 33 3.99 -6.05 -0.25
CA SER A 33 2.96 -6.22 -1.27
C SER A 33 1.55 -6.30 -0.70
N GLY A 34 1.36 -7.03 0.40
CA GLY A 34 0.06 -7.12 1.08
C GLY A 34 -0.39 -5.80 1.69
N ILE A 35 0.52 -5.03 2.28
CA ILE A 35 0.21 -3.71 2.85
C ILE A 35 -0.15 -2.73 1.73
N ALA A 36 0.62 -2.72 0.64
CA ALA A 36 0.37 -1.88 -0.53
C ALA A 36 -1.02 -2.15 -1.15
N GLU A 37 -1.39 -3.43 -1.28
CA GLU A 37 -2.70 -3.85 -1.75
C GLU A 37 -3.83 -3.36 -0.83
N VAL A 38 -3.69 -3.54 0.47
CA VAL A 38 -4.71 -3.10 1.45
C VAL A 38 -4.90 -1.59 1.40
N LEU A 39 -3.82 -0.81 1.31
CA LEU A 39 -3.90 0.65 1.23
C LEU A 39 -4.53 1.12 -0.09
N LYS A 40 -4.19 0.47 -1.21
CA LYS A 40 -4.84 0.75 -2.50
C LYS A 40 -6.34 0.51 -2.42
N ASN A 41 -6.77 -0.59 -1.80
CA ASN A 41 -8.18 -0.92 -1.61
C ASN A 41 -8.91 0.03 -0.64
N GLN A 42 -8.18 0.69 0.27
CA GLN A 42 -8.70 1.75 1.14
C GLN A 42 -8.77 3.12 0.46
N GLY A 43 -8.38 3.23 -0.82
CA GLY A 43 -8.49 4.46 -1.60
C GLY A 43 -7.25 5.37 -1.55
N TYR A 44 -6.12 4.90 -0.99
CA TYR A 44 -4.86 5.63 -1.08
C TYR A 44 -4.23 5.50 -2.46
N ASP A 45 -3.50 6.55 -2.86
CA ASP A 45 -2.66 6.53 -4.04
C ASP A 45 -1.36 5.81 -3.69
N VAL A 46 -1.20 4.60 -4.21
CA VAL A 46 -0.04 3.74 -3.92
C VAL A 46 0.87 3.69 -5.14
N SER A 47 2.17 3.86 -4.90
CA SER A 47 3.23 3.60 -5.85
C SER A 47 4.33 2.76 -5.19
N GLY A 48 5.24 2.19 -5.98
CA GLY A 48 6.40 1.52 -5.41
C GLY A 48 7.52 1.26 -6.39
N SER A 49 8.69 1.00 -5.85
CA SER A 49 9.87 0.58 -6.59
C SER A 49 10.33 -0.81 -6.18
N ASP A 50 10.90 -1.54 -7.12
CA ASP A 50 11.60 -2.80 -6.88
C ASP A 50 12.77 -2.96 -7.85
N LEU A 51 13.68 -3.90 -7.57
CA LEU A 51 14.83 -4.16 -8.45
C LEU A 51 14.41 -4.88 -9.73
N ARG A 52 13.37 -5.72 -9.69
CA ARG A 52 12.98 -6.60 -10.79
C ARG A 52 11.47 -6.79 -10.85
N GLU A 53 10.99 -7.07 -12.06
CA GLU A 53 9.65 -7.59 -12.29
C GLU A 53 9.47 -8.97 -11.66
N SER A 54 8.24 -9.26 -11.25
CA SER A 54 7.79 -10.50 -10.63
C SER A 54 6.27 -10.63 -10.77
N ALA A 55 5.74 -11.83 -10.56
CA ALA A 55 4.29 -12.05 -10.54
C ALA A 55 3.56 -11.17 -9.49
N VAL A 56 4.25 -10.78 -8.40
CA VAL A 56 3.70 -9.88 -7.38
C VAL A 56 3.58 -8.47 -7.94
N THR A 57 4.63 -7.94 -8.56
CA THR A 57 4.61 -6.60 -9.16
C THR A 57 3.60 -6.54 -10.30
N ASP A 58 3.47 -7.58 -11.11
CA ASP A 58 2.50 -7.62 -12.21
C ASP A 58 1.06 -7.54 -11.70
N ARG A 59 0.76 -8.28 -10.63
CA ARG A 59 -0.54 -8.20 -9.96
C ARG A 59 -0.81 -6.80 -9.43
N LEU A 60 0.15 -6.20 -8.72
CA LEU A 60 0.00 -4.84 -8.16
C LEU A 60 -0.20 -3.80 -9.26
N ALA A 61 0.52 -3.90 -10.37
CA ALA A 61 0.31 -3.06 -11.55
C ALA A 61 -1.13 -3.21 -12.10
N GLY A 62 -1.63 -4.44 -12.17
CA GLY A 62 -3.02 -4.73 -12.55
C GLY A 62 -4.08 -4.10 -11.63
N MET A 63 -3.72 -3.74 -10.40
CA MET A 63 -4.58 -3.01 -9.46
C MET A 63 -4.50 -1.48 -9.63
N GLY A 64 -3.75 -0.99 -10.63
CA GLY A 64 -3.54 0.44 -10.87
C GLY A 64 -2.54 1.07 -9.90
N ILE A 65 -1.57 0.28 -9.40
CA ILE A 65 -0.42 0.78 -8.63
C ILE A 65 0.69 1.16 -9.62
N THR A 66 1.26 2.35 -9.46
CA THR A 66 2.41 2.78 -10.27
C THR A 66 3.68 2.11 -9.78
N LEU A 67 4.39 1.43 -10.69
CA LEU A 67 5.63 0.72 -10.37
C LEU A 67 6.84 1.30 -11.09
N PHE A 68 7.96 1.33 -10.38
CA PHE A 68 9.26 1.76 -10.90
C PHE A 68 10.28 0.63 -10.72
N PHE A 69 11.02 0.29 -11.77
CA PHE A 69 12.09 -0.72 -11.66
C PHE A 69 13.45 -0.05 -11.58
N GLY A 70 14.23 -0.45 -10.57
CA GLY A 70 15.45 0.23 -10.13
C GLY A 70 15.17 1.36 -9.15
N HIS A 71 16.18 1.71 -8.33
CA HIS A 71 16.07 2.76 -7.32
C HIS A 71 16.60 4.09 -7.86
N GLN A 72 15.70 5.05 -8.05
CA GLN A 72 16.03 6.44 -8.34
C GLN A 72 15.28 7.32 -7.34
N ALA A 73 15.92 8.39 -6.86
CA ALA A 73 15.30 9.32 -5.90
C ALA A 73 13.98 9.90 -6.43
N SER A 74 13.91 10.12 -7.75
CA SER A 74 12.74 10.65 -8.45
C SER A 74 11.51 9.75 -8.38
N ASN A 75 11.66 8.46 -8.06
CA ASN A 75 10.54 7.53 -7.97
C ASN A 75 9.59 7.89 -6.81
N SER A 76 10.08 8.63 -5.81
CA SER A 76 9.32 9.02 -4.61
C SER A 76 8.96 10.50 -4.54
N ASP A 77 9.18 11.29 -5.60
CA ASP A 77 9.02 12.76 -5.56
C ASP A 77 7.59 13.20 -5.17
N MET A 78 6.59 12.40 -5.53
CA MET A 78 5.18 12.69 -5.26
C MET A 78 4.67 12.04 -3.96
N ALA A 79 5.52 11.34 -3.21
CA ALA A 79 5.13 10.62 -2.02
C ALA A 79 4.95 11.56 -0.82
N ASP A 80 3.83 11.46 -0.13
CA ASP A 80 3.66 12.08 1.20
C ASP A 80 4.40 11.26 2.27
N VAL A 81 4.48 9.93 2.05
CA VAL A 81 5.20 8.97 2.90
C VAL A 81 5.93 7.95 2.04
N VAL A 82 7.17 7.64 2.44
CA VAL A 82 7.95 6.54 1.88
C VAL A 82 8.02 5.41 2.91
N VAL A 83 7.72 4.19 2.47
CA VAL A 83 7.79 2.97 3.27
C VAL A 83 8.91 2.09 2.70
N GLY A 84 9.95 1.84 3.49
CA GLY A 84 11.03 0.93 3.13
C GLY A 84 11.02 -0.34 3.97
N SER A 85 11.42 -1.46 3.37
CA SER A 85 11.77 -2.68 4.10
C SER A 85 13.27 -2.72 4.39
N SER A 86 13.68 -3.37 5.48
CA SER A 86 15.10 -3.60 5.80
C SER A 86 15.76 -4.69 4.97
N ALA A 87 15.03 -5.32 4.04
CA ALA A 87 15.58 -6.33 3.16
C ALA A 87 16.63 -5.70 2.22
N GLY A 88 17.88 -6.12 2.39
CA GLY A 88 19.04 -5.76 1.57
C GLY A 88 19.50 -6.91 0.70
#